data_AF-A0A8T0EQE4-F1
#
_entry.id   AF-A0A8T0EQE4-F1
#
_cell.length_a   1.000
_cell.length_b   1.000
_cell.length_c   1.000
_cell.angle_alpha   90.00
_cell.angle_beta   90.00
_cell.angle_gamma   90.00
#
_symmetry.space_group_name_H-M   'P 1'
#
loop_
_entity.id
_entity.type
_entity.pdbx_description
1 polymer ?
#
loop_
_entity_poly.entity_id
_entity_poly.type
_entity_poly.pdbx_seq_one_letter_code
_entity_poly.pdbx_strand_id
1 'polypeptide(L)'
;MSGNKEKKKLSSTEAELYLLIVKFLSTGPCKGTAELLRKEIEEHELLPKRVDWLGNEHTRSFNEFEQTLSQVSDDHLLKICSRVGPILDKEIPPTVPGLTSLLGVGRQSLLRTKEGGVVFMNYRNFDGIFNYLKF
;
A
#
# COMPACT_ATOMS: atom_id res chain seq x y z
N MET A 1 -11.32 -24.81 -22.93
CA MET A 1 -11.64 -24.96 -21.49
C MET A 1 -11.10 -23.72 -20.79
N SER A 2 -11.95 -22.73 -20.57
CA SER A 2 -11.55 -21.45 -19.95
C SER A 2 -11.31 -21.71 -18.46
N GLY A 3 -10.06 -21.61 -18.02
CA GLY A 3 -9.70 -21.81 -16.62
C GLY A 3 -10.40 -20.77 -15.76
N ASN A 4 -11.23 -21.23 -14.85
CA ASN A 4 -11.88 -20.41 -13.83
C ASN A 4 -10.76 -19.86 -12.93
N LYS A 5 -10.25 -18.65 -13.22
CA LYS A 5 -9.32 -17.96 -12.35
C LYS A 5 -10.10 -17.63 -11.08
N GLU A 6 -9.84 -18.36 -9.98
CA GLU A 6 -10.36 -17.99 -8.67
C GLU A 6 -10.05 -16.51 -8.41
N LYS A 7 -11.10 -15.69 -8.31
CA LYS A 7 -10.94 -14.27 -8.00
C LYS A 7 -10.40 -14.18 -6.56
N LYS A 8 -9.15 -13.74 -6.41
CA LYS A 8 -8.52 -13.51 -5.10
C LYS A 8 -9.37 -12.51 -4.32
N LYS A 9 -9.99 -12.93 -3.22
CA LYS A 9 -10.68 -12.03 -2.30
C LYS A 9 -9.64 -11.16 -1.60
N LEU A 10 -9.69 -9.85 -1.85
CA LEU A 10 -8.83 -8.89 -1.18
C LEU A 10 -9.25 -8.71 0.28
N SER A 11 -8.27 -8.47 1.14
CA SER A 11 -8.50 -7.99 2.50
C SER A 11 -9.01 -6.53 2.50
N SER A 12 -9.67 -6.11 3.58
CA SER A 12 -10.10 -4.71 3.76
C SER A 12 -8.93 -3.74 3.57
N THR A 13 -7.77 -4.09 4.14
CA THR A 13 -6.55 -3.29 4.07
C THR A 13 -6.02 -3.16 2.64
N GLU A 14 -6.00 -4.24 1.84
CA GLU A 14 -5.57 -4.15 0.44
C GLU A 14 -6.49 -3.22 -0.37
N ALA A 15 -7.82 -3.30 -0.16
CA ALA A 15 -8.77 -2.43 -0.86
C ALA A 15 -8.65 -0.96 -0.46
N GLU A 16 -8.47 -0.67 0.84
CA GLU A 16 -8.18 0.67 1.34
C GLU A 16 -6.89 1.23 0.73
N LEU A 17 -5.85 0.39 0.61
CA LEU A 17 -4.58 0.79 0.02
C LEU A 17 -4.73 1.14 -1.47
N TYR A 18 -5.49 0.38 -2.24
CA TYR A 18 -5.77 0.73 -3.64
C TYR A 18 -6.42 2.10 -3.77
N LEU A 19 -7.41 2.43 -2.92
CA LEU A 19 -8.03 3.75 -2.93
C LEU A 19 -7.03 4.86 -2.57
N LEU A 20 -6.22 4.64 -1.54
CA LEU A 20 -5.19 5.60 -1.12
C LEU A 20 -4.18 5.88 -2.24
N ILE A 21 -3.79 4.84 -2.98
CA ILE A 21 -2.92 4.97 -4.16
C ILE A 21 -3.62 5.77 -5.25
N VAL A 22 -4.88 5.45 -5.58
CA VAL A 22 -5.65 6.21 -6.58
C VAL A 22 -5.74 7.68 -6.22
N LYS A 23 -6.08 8.03 -4.96
CA LYS A 23 -6.14 9.41 -4.49
C LYS A 23 -4.78 10.13 -4.59
N PHE A 24 -3.71 9.45 -4.20
CA PHE A 24 -2.35 9.99 -4.33
C PHE A 24 -1.97 10.26 -5.80
N LEU A 25 -2.28 9.34 -6.71
CA LEU A 25 -1.98 9.52 -8.14
C LEU A 25 -2.87 10.58 -8.81
N SER A 26 -4.12 10.73 -8.37
CA SER A 26 -5.10 11.68 -8.92
C SER A 26 -4.69 13.14 -8.70
N THR A 27 -3.95 13.43 -7.62
CA THR A 27 -3.43 14.78 -7.35
C THR A 27 -2.06 15.04 -7.97
N GLY A 28 -1.35 13.98 -8.36
CA GLY A 28 -0.03 14.05 -8.97
C GLY A 28 -0.02 14.19 -10.50
N PRO A 29 1.15 14.02 -11.13
CA PRO A 29 1.28 14.00 -12.59
C PRO A 29 0.69 12.73 -13.23
N CYS A 30 0.46 11.67 -12.45
CA CYS A 30 0.02 10.36 -12.91
C CYS A 30 -1.51 10.19 -12.98
N LYS A 31 -2.24 11.25 -13.35
CA LYS A 31 -3.72 11.22 -13.38
C LYS A 31 -4.29 10.16 -14.31
N GLY A 32 -3.69 9.99 -15.49
CA GLY A 32 -4.10 8.95 -16.44
C GLY A 32 -3.99 7.54 -15.86
N THR A 33 -2.94 7.28 -15.07
CA THR A 33 -2.77 6.01 -14.34
C THR A 33 -3.81 5.85 -13.25
N ALA A 34 -4.17 6.94 -12.55
CA ALA A 34 -5.22 6.90 -11.53
C ALA A 34 -6.57 6.47 -12.13
N GLU A 35 -6.95 7.04 -13.27
CA GLU A 35 -8.19 6.67 -13.98
C GLU A 35 -8.17 5.24 -14.50
N LEU A 36 -7.03 4.77 -15.02
CA LEU A 36 -6.88 3.38 -15.44
C LEU A 36 -7.03 2.43 -14.25
N LEU A 37 -6.37 2.76 -13.13
CA LEU A 37 -6.43 1.96 -11.91
C LEU A 37 -7.86 1.92 -11.34
N ARG A 38 -8.62 3.02 -11.38
CA ARG A 38 -10.05 3.03 -11.01
C ARG A 38 -10.85 2.01 -11.81
N LYS A 39 -10.65 1.96 -13.13
CA LYS A 39 -11.33 0.99 -14.01
C LYS A 39 -10.91 -0.45 -13.70
N GLU A 40 -9.61 -0.71 -13.54
CA GLU A 40 -9.12 -2.05 -13.21
C GLU A 40 -9.69 -2.56 -11.87
N ILE A 41 -9.84 -1.68 -10.87
CA ILE A 41 -10.44 -2.01 -9.57
C ILE A 41 -11.90 -2.45 -9.72
N GLU A 42 -12.68 -1.78 -10.56
CA GLU A 42 -14.07 -2.14 -10.83
C GLU A 42 -14.18 -3.43 -11.66
N GLU A 43 -13.38 -3.56 -12.74
CA GLU A 43 -13.36 -4.73 -13.61
C GLU A 43 -13.02 -6.03 -12.86
N HIS A 44 -12.10 -5.94 -11.90
CA HIS A 44 -11.69 -7.08 -11.09
C HIS A 44 -12.52 -7.26 -9.81
N GLU A 45 -13.53 -6.41 -9.57
CA GLU A 45 -14.38 -6.43 -8.37
C GLU A 45 -13.56 -6.39 -7.07
N LEU A 46 -12.51 -5.55 -7.04
CA LEU A 46 -11.54 -5.50 -5.94
C LEU A 46 -12.07 -4.81 -4.68
N LEU A 47 -13.24 -4.19 -4.76
CA LEU A 47 -13.83 -3.43 -3.67
C LEU A 47 -14.54 -4.36 -2.67
N PRO A 48 -14.52 -4.02 -1.36
CA PRO A 48 -15.27 -4.78 -0.37
C PRO A 48 -16.76 -4.70 -0.68
N LYS A 49 -17.38 -5.86 -0.85
CA LYS A 49 -18.83 -5.96 -1.05
C LYS A 49 -19.58 -5.52 0.20
N ARG A 50 -20.79 -4.98 0.00
CA ARG A 50 -21.71 -4.69 1.11
C ARG A 50 -22.52 -5.93 1.44
N VAL A 51 -22.86 -6.10 2.70
CA VAL A 51 -23.79 -7.14 3.14
C VAL A 51 -25.07 -6.43 3.58
N ASP A 52 -26.21 -6.85 3.04
CA ASP A 52 -27.50 -6.35 3.49
C ASP A 52 -27.95 -7.02 4.81
N TRP A 53 -29.06 -6.56 5.39
CA TRP A 53 -29.59 -7.15 6.62
C TRP A 53 -30.11 -8.60 6.45
N LEU A 54 -30.26 -9.07 5.22
CA LEU A 54 -30.61 -10.46 4.88
C LEU A 54 -29.36 -11.33 4.65
N GLY A 55 -28.16 -10.75 4.71
CA GLY A 55 -26.90 -11.47 4.50
C GLY A 55 -26.44 -11.58 3.04
N ASN A 56 -27.12 -10.94 2.08
CA ASN A 56 -26.73 -10.99 0.67
C ASN A 56 -25.58 -10.01 0.39
N GLU A 57 -24.62 -10.45 -0.43
CA GLU A 57 -23.52 -9.61 -0.88
C GLU A 57 -23.92 -8.76 -2.10
N HIS A 58 -23.66 -7.46 -2.03
CA HIS A 58 -23.87 -6.51 -3.12
C HIS A 58 -22.53 -5.94 -3.57
N THR A 59 -22.31 -5.92 -4.88
CA THR A 59 -21.18 -5.20 -5.47
C THR A 59 -21.34 -3.70 -5.21
N ARG A 60 -20.21 -2.99 -5.18
CA ARG A 60 -20.15 -1.57 -4.90
C ARG A 60 -19.34 -0.90 -5.99
N SER A 61 -19.76 0.27 -6.46
CA SER A 61 -18.94 1.05 -7.41
C SER A 61 -17.76 1.73 -6.71
N PHE A 62 -16.75 2.13 -7.48
CA PHE A 62 -15.62 2.88 -6.94
C PHE A 62 -16.08 4.18 -6.28
N ASN A 63 -16.96 4.92 -6.94
CA ASN A 63 -17.48 6.20 -6.42
C ASN A 63 -18.22 6.03 -5.09
N GLU A 64 -19.03 4.98 -4.93
CA GLU A 64 -19.70 4.68 -3.67
C GLU A 64 -18.72 4.33 -2.53
N PHE A 65 -17.60 3.68 -2.88
CA PHE A 65 -16.55 3.38 -1.91
C PHE A 65 -15.78 4.64 -1.52
N GLU A 66 -15.38 5.45 -2.51
CA GLU A 66 -14.70 6.72 -2.32
C GLU A 66 -15.52 7.70 -1.47
N GLN A 67 -16.84 7.76 -1.66
CA GLN A 67 -17.74 8.57 -0.83
C GLN A 67 -17.73 8.18 0.65
N THR A 68 -17.61 6.88 0.95
CA THR A 68 -17.50 6.38 2.33
C THR A 68 -16.21 6.89 2.99
N LEU A 69 -15.18 7.14 2.19
CA LEU A 69 -13.87 7.60 2.61
C LEU A 69 -13.61 9.06 2.20
N SER A 70 -14.67 9.84 2.00
CA SER A 70 -14.62 11.24 1.55
C SER A 70 -13.87 12.18 2.52
N GLN A 71 -13.79 11.82 3.80
CA GLN A 71 -13.02 12.56 4.80
C GLN A 71 -11.50 12.34 4.67
N VAL A 72 -11.06 11.38 3.85
CA VAL A 72 -9.65 11.05 3.66
C VAL A 72 -9.05 12.01 2.63
N SER A 73 -8.05 12.78 3.06
CA SER A 73 -7.32 13.71 2.21
C SER A 73 -6.50 12.99 1.14
N ASP A 74 -6.22 13.65 0.03
CA ASP A 74 -5.51 13.00 -1.09
C ASP A 74 -4.02 12.73 -0.79
N ASP A 75 -3.45 13.44 0.18
CA ASP A 75 -2.10 13.24 0.71
C ASP A 75 -2.04 12.28 1.91
N HIS A 76 -3.16 11.62 2.25
CA HIS A 76 -3.26 10.79 3.45
C HIS A 76 -2.23 9.65 3.49
N LEU A 77 -2.02 8.98 2.36
CA LEU A 77 -1.00 7.94 2.23
C LEU A 77 0.41 8.47 2.56
N LEU A 78 0.75 9.64 2.00
CA LEU A 78 2.03 10.30 2.25
C LEU A 78 2.21 10.68 3.72
N LYS A 79 1.14 11.17 4.37
CA LYS A 79 1.15 11.48 5.82
C LYS A 79 1.33 10.25 6.70
N ILE A 80 0.74 9.11 6.33
CA ILE A 80 0.99 7.84 7.03
C ILE A 80 2.48 7.50 6.90
N CYS A 81 2.97 7.47 5.67
CA CYS A 81 4.35 7.17 5.34
C CYS A 81 5.36 8.05 6.09
N SER A 82 5.10 9.36 6.22
CA SER A 82 5.98 10.27 6.97
C SER A 82 5.94 10.06 8.49
N ARG A 83 4.84 9.54 9.03
CA ARG A 83 4.67 9.34 10.49
C ARG A 83 5.21 8.00 10.98
N VAL A 84 5.21 6.97 10.15
CA VAL A 84 5.62 5.61 10.56
C VAL A 84 7.08 5.56 11.02
N GLY A 85 8.00 6.23 10.30
CA GLY A 85 9.43 6.23 10.64
C GLY A 85 9.72 6.70 12.07
N PRO A 86 9.38 7.95 12.44
CA PRO A 86 9.62 8.46 13.79
C PRO A 86 8.94 7.67 14.91
N ILE A 87 7.80 7.02 14.62
CA ILE A 87 7.13 6.15 15.59
C ILE A 87 7.93 4.87 15.78
N LEU A 88 8.38 4.25 14.69
CA LEU A 88 9.17 3.02 14.73
C LEU A 88 10.54 3.23 15.35
N ASP A 89 11.18 4.38 15.11
CA ASP A 89 12.50 4.74 15.65
C ASP A 89 12.54 4.75 17.19
N LYS A 90 11.40 4.99 17.85
CA LYS A 90 11.28 4.94 19.32
C LYS A 90 11.36 3.52 19.88
N GLU A 91 10.78 2.55 19.16
CA GLU A 91 10.71 1.15 19.59
C GLU A 91 11.91 0.33 19.10
N ILE A 92 12.41 0.64 17.90
CA ILE A 92 13.50 -0.07 17.24
C ILE A 92 14.42 0.97 16.60
N PRO A 93 15.44 1.46 17.30
CA PRO A 93 16.33 2.51 16.79
C PRO A 93 17.02 2.10 15.49
N PRO A 94 17.11 2.99 14.48
CA PRO A 94 17.88 2.74 13.27
C PRO A 94 19.39 2.75 13.57
N THR A 95 20.19 2.13 12.69
CA THR A 95 21.67 2.14 12.80
C THR A 95 22.25 3.56 12.72
N VAL A 96 21.59 4.43 11.94
CA VAL A 96 22.00 5.82 11.73
C VAL A 96 20.84 6.72 12.15
N PRO A 97 20.94 7.47 13.26
CA PRO A 97 19.90 8.37 13.70
C PRO A 97 19.61 9.48 12.67
N GLY A 98 18.34 9.85 12.53
CA GLY A 98 17.92 10.97 11.69
C GLY A 98 17.76 10.66 10.20
N LEU A 99 18.14 9.47 9.73
CA LEU A 99 17.88 9.05 8.36
C LEU A 99 16.53 8.35 8.26
N THR A 100 15.51 9.05 7.75
CA THR A 100 14.18 8.48 7.49
C THR A 100 13.93 8.30 6.00
N SER A 101 13.78 7.07 5.53
CA SER A 101 13.45 6.75 4.14
C SER A 101 12.38 5.67 4.05
N LEU A 102 11.36 5.90 3.22
CA LEU A 102 10.33 4.90 2.89
C LEU A 102 10.90 3.70 2.12
N LEU A 103 12.01 3.92 1.42
CA LEU A 103 12.69 2.93 0.60
C LEU A 103 13.96 2.38 1.30
N GLY A 104 14.08 2.61 2.60
CA GLY A 104 15.17 2.06 3.40
C GLY A 104 15.15 0.53 3.39
N VAL A 105 16.35 -0.06 3.33
CA VAL A 105 16.53 -1.53 3.35
C VAL A 105 17.28 -1.96 4.61
N GLY A 106 17.19 -3.25 4.94
CA GLY A 106 17.90 -3.81 6.09
C GLY A 106 17.49 -3.12 7.39
N ARG A 107 18.50 -2.67 8.15
CA ARG A 107 18.31 -1.97 9.43
C ARG A 107 17.75 -0.54 9.30
N GLN A 108 17.65 0.00 8.09
CA GLN A 108 16.99 1.28 7.82
C GLN A 108 15.56 1.11 7.29
N SER A 109 15.09 -0.14 7.15
CA SER A 109 13.74 -0.41 6.67
C SER A 109 12.69 0.02 7.69
N LEU A 110 11.54 0.50 7.21
CA LEU A 110 10.33 0.69 8.02
C LEU A 110 9.67 -0.63 8.42
N LEU A 111 10.14 -1.76 7.88
CA LEU A 111 9.67 -3.11 8.21
C LEU A 111 10.67 -3.86 9.10
N ARG A 112 11.67 -3.18 9.67
CA ARG A 112 12.68 -3.80 10.53
C ARG A 112 12.07 -4.31 11.84
N THR A 113 12.63 -5.41 12.34
CA THR A 113 12.24 -6.06 13.59
C THR A 113 13.38 -6.03 14.60
N LYS A 114 13.09 -6.29 15.89
CA LYS A 114 14.11 -6.33 16.95
C LYS A 114 15.21 -7.36 16.71
N GLU A 115 14.88 -8.42 15.99
CA GLU A 115 15.80 -9.53 15.65
C GLU A 115 16.72 -9.18 14.47
N GLY A 116 16.58 -7.99 13.88
CA GLY A 116 17.40 -7.55 12.74
C GLY A 116 17.04 -8.22 11.41
N GLY A 117 16.05 -9.12 11.40
CA GLY A 117 15.50 -9.73 10.21
C GLY A 117 14.53 -8.78 9.51
N VAL A 118 14.86 -8.41 8.27
CA VAL A 118 13.84 -7.97 7.32
C VAL A 118 13.07 -9.23 6.94
N VAL A 119 11.90 -9.45 7.54
CA VAL A 119 11.00 -10.48 7.06
C VAL A 119 10.69 -10.09 5.61
N PHE A 120 11.05 -10.95 4.65
CA PHE A 120 10.83 -10.81 3.19
C PHE A 120 11.88 -10.09 2.31
N MET A 121 13.18 -10.25 2.55
CA MET A 121 14.16 -10.18 1.44
C MET A 121 14.49 -11.61 0.98
N ASN A 122 13.73 -12.15 0.03
CA ASN A 122 14.16 -13.28 -0.77
C ASN A 122 15.35 -12.81 -1.64
N TYR A 123 16.56 -13.04 -1.13
CA TYR A 123 17.81 -12.83 -1.85
C TYR A 123 17.84 -13.74 -3.09
N ARG A 124 17.47 -13.21 -4.25
CA ARG A 124 17.90 -13.79 -5.54
C ARG A 124 18.48 -12.82 -6.56
N ASN A 125 18.51 -11.50 -6.34
CA ASN A 125 19.07 -10.56 -7.34
C ASN A 125 19.60 -9.25 -6.71
N PHE A 126 20.57 -9.30 -5.79
CA PHE A 126 21.10 -8.09 -5.14
C PHE A 126 22.63 -7.91 -5.22
N ASP A 127 23.26 -8.39 -6.30
CA ASP A 127 24.66 -8.08 -6.58
C ASP A 127 24.87 -6.64 -7.14
N GLY A 128 23.80 -5.84 -7.30
CA GLY A 128 23.86 -4.56 -8.03
C GLY A 128 23.80 -3.26 -7.22
N ILE A 129 23.29 -3.26 -5.98
CA ILE A 129 22.93 -1.98 -5.31
C ILE A 129 23.89 -1.59 -4.17
N PHE A 130 24.77 -2.48 -3.72
CA PHE A 130 25.76 -2.16 -2.69
C PHE A 130 26.90 -1.23 -3.15
N ASN A 131 26.99 -0.89 -4.44
CA ASN A 131 28.05 0.00 -4.95
C ASN A 131 27.75 1.50 -4.83
N TYR A 132 26.55 1.92 -4.40
CA TYR A 132 26.19 3.35 -4.39
C TYR A 132 26.06 4.03 -3.02
N LEU A 133 26.32 3.34 -1.92
CA LEU A 133 26.30 3.93 -0.58
C LEU A 133 27.51 3.47 0.22
N LYS A 134 28.68 3.95 -0.18
CA LYS A 134 29.88 3.97 0.65
C LYS A 134 29.93 5.36 1.30
N PHE A 135 29.55 5.45 2.57
CA PHE A 135 30.02 6.52 3.45
C PHE A 135 31.42 6.16 3.93
#